data_AF-A0A842WM07-F1
#
_entry.id   AF-A0A842WM07-F1
#
_cell.length_a   1.000
_cell.length_b   1.000
_cell.length_c   1.000
_cell.angle_alpha   90.00
_cell.angle_beta   90.00
_cell.angle_gamma   90.00
#
_symmetry.space_group_name_H-M   'P 1'
#
loop_
_entity.id
_entity.type
_entity.pdbx_description
1 polymer ?
#
loop_
_entity_poly.entity_id
_entity_poly.type
_entity_poly.pdbx_seq_one_letter_code
_entity_poly.pdbx_strand_id
1 'polypeptide(L)'
;MEKENHVGVFHYIALALGIVSLTTYAWWVFFAGTWLFDLMDILFIASGVAMIPITLIIGKADSRSGRVVFTIISGALGGVHGYLDLAFFPTTGAMMFLLFGIGLLMTASALIWMEK
;
A
#
# COMPACT_ATOMS: atom_id res chain seq x y z
N MET A 1 -22.89 -4.82 -23.15
CA MET A 1 -22.03 -5.98 -22.80
C MET A 1 -20.55 -5.73 -23.06
N GLU A 2 -20.13 -5.27 -24.24
CA GLU A 2 -18.69 -5.07 -24.54
C GLU A 2 -18.02 -3.99 -23.68
N LYS A 3 -18.74 -2.91 -23.37
CA LYS A 3 -18.26 -1.80 -22.54
C LYS A 3 -17.98 -2.18 -21.07
N GLU A 4 -18.65 -3.20 -20.55
CA GLU A 4 -18.41 -3.71 -19.18
C GLU A 4 -17.19 -4.64 -19.12
N ASN A 5 -16.93 -5.39 -20.20
CA ASN A 5 -15.74 -6.24 -20.31
C ASN A 5 -14.43 -5.44 -20.25
N HIS A 6 -14.36 -4.30 -20.94
CA HIS A 6 -13.14 -3.48 -20.91
C HIS A 6 -12.86 -2.87 -19.53
N VAL A 7 -13.92 -2.46 -18.81
CA VAL A 7 -13.80 -1.93 -17.44
C VAL A 7 -13.37 -3.04 -16.48
N GLY A 8 -13.92 -4.25 -16.61
CA GLY A 8 -13.49 -5.40 -15.80
C GLY A 8 -12.01 -5.75 -16.05
N VAL A 9 -11.61 -5.88 -17.31
CA VAL A 9 -10.21 -6.18 -17.68
C VAL A 9 -9.24 -5.15 -17.10
N PHE A 10 -9.59 -3.86 -17.12
CA PHE A 10 -8.76 -2.80 -16.54
C PHE A 10 -8.51 -3.01 -15.03
N HIS A 11 -9.54 -3.37 -14.26
CA HIS A 11 -9.40 -3.58 -12.81
C HIS A 11 -8.59 -4.86 -12.51
N TYR A 12 -8.71 -5.92 -13.32
CA TYR A 12 -7.85 -7.09 -13.17
C TYR A 12 -6.38 -6.80 -13.49
N ILE A 13 -6.11 -5.98 -14.51
CA ILE A 13 -4.75 -5.53 -14.81
C ILE A 13 -4.22 -4.68 -13.66
N ALA A 14 -5.03 -3.74 -13.13
CA ALA A 14 -4.66 -2.92 -11.98
C ALA A 14 -4.37 -3.79 -10.75
N LEU A 15 -5.17 -4.82 -10.49
CA LEU A 15 -4.93 -5.78 -9.41
C LEU A 15 -3.60 -6.50 -9.60
N ALA A 16 -3.34 -7.03 -10.79
CA ALA A 16 -2.12 -7.76 -11.09
C ALA A 16 -0.87 -6.88 -10.90
N LEU A 17 -0.89 -5.67 -11.45
CA LEU A 17 0.19 -4.69 -11.29
C LEU A 17 0.36 -4.24 -9.84
N GLY A 18 -0.75 -4.10 -9.10
CA GLY A 18 -0.73 -3.78 -7.68
C GLY A 18 -0.04 -4.87 -6.86
N ILE A 19 -0.43 -6.13 -7.05
CA ILE A 19 0.19 -7.30 -6.41
C ILE A 19 1.67 -7.42 -6.78
N VAL A 20 2.02 -7.25 -8.06
CA VAL A 20 3.42 -7.29 -8.51
C VAL A 20 4.24 -6.19 -7.83
N SER A 21 3.70 -4.97 -7.72
CA SER A 21 4.38 -3.86 -7.04
C SER A 21 4.59 -4.14 -5.56
N LEU A 22 3.56 -4.62 -4.86
CA LEU A 22 3.63 -4.96 -3.43
C LEU A 22 4.58 -6.12 -3.14
N THR A 23 4.56 -7.16 -3.98
CA THR A 23 5.46 -8.31 -3.83
C THR A 23 6.91 -7.94 -4.17
N THR A 24 7.14 -7.10 -5.17
CA THR A 24 8.47 -6.55 -5.48
C THR A 24 9.02 -5.73 -4.33
N TYR A 25 8.19 -4.86 -3.74
CA TYR A 25 8.55 -4.09 -2.56
C TYR A 25 8.90 -4.99 -1.38
N ALA A 26 8.03 -5.94 -1.03
CA ALA A 26 8.26 -6.87 0.07
C ALA A 26 9.53 -7.71 -0.15
N TRP A 27 9.73 -8.23 -1.36
CA TRP A 27 10.94 -8.97 -1.71
C TRP A 27 12.21 -8.13 -1.52
N TRP A 28 12.20 -6.89 -2.02
CA TRP A 28 13.32 -5.97 -1.85
C TRP A 28 13.60 -5.67 -0.38
N VAL A 29 12.56 -5.39 0.41
CA VAL A 29 12.67 -5.20 1.85
C VAL A 29 13.40 -6.41 2.47
N PHE A 30 12.90 -7.62 2.28
CA PHE A 30 13.48 -8.82 2.89
C PHE A 30 14.91 -9.12 2.43
N PHE A 31 15.24 -8.81 1.17
CA PHE A 31 16.56 -9.10 0.60
C PHE A 31 17.60 -8.02 0.93
N ALA A 32 17.21 -6.75 0.93
CA ALA A 32 18.10 -5.62 1.17
C ALA A 32 18.26 -5.28 2.67
N GLY A 33 17.28 -5.66 3.49
CA GLY A 33 17.30 -5.37 4.93
C GLY A 33 18.22 -6.30 5.71
N THR A 34 18.92 -5.75 6.71
CA THR A 34 19.66 -6.50 7.72
C THR A 34 18.85 -6.56 9.01
N TRP A 35 18.00 -7.57 9.13
CA TRP A 35 17.00 -7.67 10.20
C TRP A 35 17.61 -8.10 11.54
N LEU A 36 17.44 -7.27 12.57
CA LEU A 36 17.80 -7.59 13.95
C LEU A 36 16.56 -7.75 14.86
N PHE A 37 15.38 -7.46 14.32
CA PHE A 37 14.08 -7.46 15.03
C PHE A 37 14.08 -6.50 16.22
N ASP A 38 14.70 -5.34 16.05
CA ASP A 38 14.62 -4.26 17.03
C ASP A 38 13.28 -3.51 16.95
N LEU A 39 13.10 -2.50 17.80
CA LEU A 39 11.87 -1.70 17.81
C LEU A 39 11.60 -1.03 16.46
N MET A 40 12.63 -0.59 15.74
CA MET A 40 12.46 0.11 14.47
C MET A 40 12.06 -0.86 13.36
N ASP A 41 12.65 -2.06 13.33
CA ASP A 41 12.24 -3.14 12.42
C ASP A 41 10.76 -3.52 12.64
N ILE A 42 10.35 -3.65 13.92
CA ILE A 42 8.97 -3.97 14.27
C ILE A 42 8.02 -2.85 13.82
N LEU A 43 8.37 -1.59 14.07
CA LEU A 43 7.56 -0.44 13.64
C LEU A 43 7.45 -0.35 12.12
N PHE A 44 8.52 -0.68 11.39
CA PHE A 44 8.52 -0.69 9.94
C PHE A 44 7.57 -1.74 9.38
N ILE A 45 7.67 -2.98 9.86
CA ILE A 45 6.78 -4.07 9.43
C ILE A 45 5.34 -3.76 9.85
N ALA A 46 5.11 -3.33 11.10
CA ALA A 46 3.78 -3.05 11.62
C ALA A 46 3.09 -1.91 10.86
N SER A 47 3.81 -0.82 10.55
CA SER A 47 3.26 0.30 9.77
C SER A 47 2.93 -0.11 8.33
N GLY A 48 3.79 -0.89 7.68
CA GLY A 48 3.55 -1.40 6.33
C GLY A 48 2.33 -2.34 6.27
N VAL A 49 2.22 -3.27 7.22
CA VAL A 49 1.07 -4.18 7.32
C VAL A 49 -0.23 -3.42 7.65
N ALA A 50 -0.19 -2.45 8.56
CA ALA A 50 -1.35 -1.64 8.94
C ALA A 50 -1.85 -0.75 7.79
N MET A 51 -0.99 -0.39 6.84
CA MET A 51 -1.35 0.39 5.65
C MET A 51 -2.29 -0.35 4.68
N ILE A 52 -2.25 -1.69 4.66
CA ILE A 52 -3.13 -2.50 3.80
C ILE A 52 -4.61 -2.32 4.18
N PRO A 53 -5.06 -2.64 5.42
CA PRO A 53 -6.46 -2.50 5.79
C PRO A 53 -6.92 -1.05 5.80
N ILE A 54 -6.09 -0.07 6.22
CA ILE A 54 -6.54 1.34 6.26
C ILE A 54 -6.83 1.88 4.85
N THR A 55 -6.03 1.49 3.85
CA THR A 55 -6.23 1.90 2.45
C THR A 55 -7.55 1.35 1.89
N LEU A 56 -7.87 0.10 2.22
CA LEU A 56 -9.16 -0.52 1.85
C LEU A 56 -10.33 0.16 2.56
N ILE A 57 -10.19 0.47 3.85
CA ILE A 57 -11.23 1.13 4.65
C ILE A 57 -11.54 2.54 4.12
N ILE A 58 -10.53 3.32 3.72
CA ILE A 58 -10.74 4.66 3.12
C ILE A 58 -11.68 4.58 1.92
N GLY A 59 -11.46 3.60 1.04
CA GLY A 59 -12.27 3.44 -0.17
C GLY A 59 -13.70 2.95 0.09
N LYS A 60 -13.92 2.27 1.22
CA LYS A 60 -15.24 1.79 1.69
C LYS A 60 -15.97 2.78 2.62
N ALA A 61 -15.36 3.90 2.99
CA ALA A 61 -15.97 4.83 3.94
C ALA A 61 -17.14 5.61 3.31
N ASP A 62 -18.35 5.47 3.86
CA ASP A 62 -19.56 6.09 3.31
C ASP A 62 -19.78 7.54 3.76
N SER A 63 -19.18 7.94 4.89
CA SER A 63 -19.31 9.30 5.43
C SER A 63 -18.07 10.16 5.15
N ARG A 64 -18.28 11.46 4.96
CA ARG A 64 -17.18 12.44 4.81
C ARG A 64 -16.24 12.42 6.02
N SER A 65 -16.79 12.36 7.23
CA SER A 65 -16.02 12.30 8.47
C SER A 65 -15.17 11.03 8.54
N GLY A 66 -15.73 9.87 8.17
CA GLY A 66 -15.00 8.61 8.09
C GLY A 66 -13.83 8.69 7.12
N ARG A 67 -14.05 9.22 5.90
CA ARG A 67 -12.99 9.41 4.91
C ARG A 67 -11.85 10.28 5.44
N VAL A 68 -12.17 11.38 6.12
CA VAL A 68 -11.17 12.27 6.73
C VAL A 68 -10.38 11.56 7.82
N VAL A 69 -11.06 10.90 8.76
CA VAL A 69 -10.41 10.16 9.87
C VAL A 69 -9.46 9.11 9.34
N PHE A 70 -9.91 8.25 8.41
CA PHE A 70 -9.06 7.19 7.87
C PHE A 70 -7.93 7.74 7.01
N THR A 71 -8.11 8.87 6.31
CA THR A 71 -7.02 9.55 5.60
C THR A 71 -5.95 10.04 6.56
N ILE A 72 -6.34 10.62 7.71
CA ILE A 72 -5.37 11.07 8.73
C ILE A 72 -4.59 9.88 9.29
N ILE A 73 -5.27 8.77 9.61
CA ILE A 73 -4.62 7.56 10.10
C ILE A 73 -3.67 6.98 9.04
N SER A 74 -4.10 6.91 7.78
CA SER A 74 -3.25 6.45 6.68
C SER A 74 -2.05 7.37 6.44
N GLY A 75 -2.23 8.68 6.56
CA GLY A 75 -1.13 9.64 6.45
C GLY A 75 -0.11 9.47 7.58
N ALA A 76 -0.56 9.24 8.81
CA ALA A 76 0.32 8.98 9.94
C ALA A 76 1.10 7.66 9.78
N LEU A 77 0.42 6.57 9.41
CA LEU A 77 1.05 5.28 9.16
C LEU A 77 2.02 5.33 7.97
N GLY A 78 1.60 5.95 6.87
CA GLY A 78 2.44 6.15 5.70
C GLY A 78 3.64 7.05 5.98
N GLY A 79 3.48 8.08 6.83
CA GLY A 79 4.59 8.93 7.27
C GLY A 79 5.64 8.17 8.08
N VAL A 80 5.20 7.34 9.03
CA VAL A 80 6.11 6.47 9.79
C VAL A 80 6.81 5.47 8.87
N HIS A 81 6.05 4.78 8.01
CA HIS A 81 6.60 3.76 7.12
C HIS A 81 7.59 4.37 6.13
N GLY A 82 7.21 5.47 5.47
CA GLY A 82 8.06 6.17 4.52
C GLY A 82 9.32 6.74 5.18
N TYR A 83 9.23 7.30 6.39
CA TYR A 83 10.42 7.73 7.12
C TYR A 83 11.40 6.56 7.35
N LEU A 84 10.88 5.40 7.77
CA LEU A 84 11.69 4.22 8.02
C LEU A 84 12.27 3.63 6.73
N ASP A 85 11.53 3.66 5.61
CA ASP A 85 12.06 3.33 4.27
C ASP A 85 13.29 4.18 3.93
N LEU A 86 13.20 5.49 4.12
CA LEU A 86 14.32 6.40 3.85
C LEU A 86 15.48 6.21 4.84
N ALA A 87 15.19 5.89 6.09
CA ALA A 87 16.20 5.69 7.13
C ALA A 87 16.97 4.38 6.94
N PHE A 88 16.27 3.28 6.65
CA PHE A 88 16.87 1.97 6.43
C PHE A 88 17.50 1.84 5.04
N PHE A 89 16.95 2.53 4.05
CA PHE A 89 17.40 2.42 2.66
C PHE A 89 17.64 3.80 2.04
N PRO A 90 18.74 4.49 2.39
CA PRO A 90 18.95 5.89 2.02
C PRO A 90 18.99 6.17 0.51
N THR A 91 19.37 5.18 -0.30
CA THR A 91 19.54 5.35 -1.75
C THR A 91 18.30 4.97 -2.55
N THR A 92 17.51 4.00 -2.10
CA THR A 92 16.37 3.45 -2.85
C THR A 92 15.03 3.56 -2.11
N GLY A 93 15.04 3.87 -0.82
CA GLY A 93 13.85 3.85 0.05
C GLY A 93 12.73 4.75 -0.44
N ALA A 94 13.03 5.97 -0.90
CA ALA A 94 12.01 6.86 -1.43
C ALA A 94 11.29 6.29 -2.68
N MET A 95 12.04 5.68 -3.60
CA MET A 95 11.48 5.04 -4.79
C MET A 95 10.63 3.82 -4.42
N MET A 96 11.11 3.03 -3.45
CA MET A 96 10.44 1.81 -3.01
C MET A 96 9.18 2.10 -2.20
N PHE A 97 9.18 3.15 -1.38
CA PHE A 97 7.98 3.65 -0.72
C PHE A 97 6.90 4.10 -1.73
N LEU A 98 7.30 4.76 -2.82
CA LEU A 98 6.38 5.11 -3.90
C LEU A 98 5.82 3.86 -4.60
N LEU A 99 6.67 2.87 -4.88
CA LEU A 99 6.23 1.59 -5.45
C LEU A 99 5.22 0.89 -4.54
N PHE A 100 5.49 0.86 -3.23
CA PHE A 100 4.57 0.35 -2.22
C PHE A 100 3.23 1.08 -2.23
N GLY A 101 3.26 2.42 -2.17
CA GLY A 101 2.06 3.26 -2.18
C GLY A 101 1.21 3.08 -3.45
N ILE A 102 1.86 3.05 -4.62
CA ILE A 102 1.16 2.78 -5.90
C ILE A 102 0.55 1.38 -5.88
N GLY A 103 1.31 0.37 -5.46
CA GLY A 103 0.84 -1.01 -5.36
C GLY A 103 -0.38 -1.15 -4.46
N LEU A 104 -0.38 -0.48 -3.31
CA LEU A 104 -1.51 -0.42 -2.37
C LEU A 104 -2.74 0.18 -3.02
N LEU A 105 -2.60 1.36 -3.65
CA LEU A 105 -3.72 2.08 -4.25
C LEU A 105 -4.34 1.30 -5.41
N MET A 106 -3.52 0.70 -6.27
CA MET A 106 -3.99 -0.11 -7.40
C MET A 106 -4.74 -1.37 -6.91
N THR A 107 -4.16 -2.06 -5.93
CA THR A 107 -4.78 -3.26 -5.33
C THR A 107 -6.10 -2.91 -4.66
N ALA A 108 -6.13 -1.86 -3.83
CA ALA A 108 -7.33 -1.43 -3.12
C ALA A 108 -8.43 -0.98 -4.09
N SER A 109 -8.09 -0.17 -5.08
CA SER A 109 -9.02 0.29 -6.12
C SER A 109 -9.66 -0.89 -6.86
N ALA A 110 -8.86 -1.88 -7.25
CA ALA A 110 -9.36 -3.05 -7.96
C ALA A 110 -10.27 -3.92 -7.09
N LEU A 111 -9.88 -4.19 -5.84
CA LEU A 111 -10.69 -4.97 -4.88
C LEU A 111 -12.03 -4.30 -4.59
N ILE A 112 -12.04 -2.99 -4.35
CA ILE A 112 -13.28 -2.24 -4.09
C ILE A 112 -14.21 -2.27 -5.30
N TRP A 113 -13.67 -2.28 -6.53
CA TRP A 113 -14.50 -2.40 -7.72
C TRP A 113 -15.09 -3.81 -7.88
N MET A 114 -14.29 -4.86 -7.67
CA MET A 114 -14.73 -6.25 -7.83
C MET A 114 -15.76 -6.69 -6.77
N GLU A 115 -15.84 -5.99 -5.64
CA GLU A 115 -16.89 -6.23 -4.63
C GLU A 115 -18.25 -5.62 -4.98
N LYS A 116 -18.33 -4.77 -6.02
CA LYS A 116 -19.58 -4.13 -6.48
C LYS A 116 -20.28 -4.96 -7.55
#